data_AF-N6ZUJ6-F1
#
_entry.id   AF-N6ZUJ6-F1
#
_cell.length_a   1.000
_cell.length_b   1.000
_cell.length_c   1.000
_cell.angle_alpha   90.00
_cell.angle_beta   90.00
_cell.angle_gamma   90.00
#
_symmetry.space_group_name_H-M   'P 1'
#
loop_
_entity.id
_entity.type
_entity.pdbx_description
1 polymer ?
#
loop_
_entity_poly.entity_id
_entity_poly.type
_entity_poly.pdbx_seq_one_letter_code
_entity_poly.pdbx_strand_id
1 'polypeptide(L)' 'MKMMNCKDATRLMSERYERTLSLRERLSLKVHTAMCKGCSNYGQHLDVLRLAAKRLREGAGG' A
#
# COMPACT_ATOMS: atom_id res chain seq x y z
N MET A 1 17.73 -15.20 -3.52
CA MET A 1 16.62 -14.27 -3.84
C MET A 1 15.84 -14.05 -2.56
N LYS A 2 15.81 -12.83 -2.02
CA LYS A 2 15.13 -12.55 -0.74
C LYS A 2 13.63 -12.65 -1.00
N MET A 3 12.98 -13.70 -0.50
CA MET A 3 11.53 -13.86 -0.62
C MET A 3 10.87 -12.66 0.07
N MET A 4 10.07 -11.91 -0.69
CA MET A 4 9.21 -10.86 -0.15
C MET A 4 8.27 -11.50 0.86
N ASN A 5 8.47 -11.22 2.13
CA ASN A 5 7.59 -11.67 3.20
C ASN A 5 6.56 -10.56 3.54
N CYS A 6 5.56 -10.90 4.34
CA CYS A 6 4.50 -9.96 4.70
C CYS A 6 5.05 -8.68 5.35
N LYS A 7 6.17 -8.75 6.09
CA LYS A 7 6.79 -7.60 6.74
C LYS A 7 7.40 -6.64 5.72
N ASP A 8 8.12 -7.17 4.74
CA ASP A 8 8.69 -6.38 3.63
C ASP A 8 7.57 -5.78 2.77
N ALA A 9 6.48 -6.52 2.52
CA ALA A 9 5.31 -6.03 1.80
C ALA A 9 4.66 -4.86 2.54
N THR A 10 4.39 -4.98 3.84
CA THR A 10 3.82 -3.90 4.68
C THR A 10 4.76 -2.69 4.74
N ARG A 11 6.07 -2.92 4.84
CA ARG A 11 7.06 -1.84 4.80
C ARG A 11 7.02 -1.08 3.47
N LEU A 12 7.04 -1.79 2.33
CA LEU A 12 6.92 -1.17 1.01
C LEU A 12 5.56 -0.48 0.82
N MET A 13 4.49 -1.03 1.41
CA MET A 13 3.20 -0.34 1.44
C MET A 13 3.33 1.00 2.13
N SER A 14 3.93 1.09 3.32
CA SER A 14 4.14 2.36 4.03
C SER A 14 5.07 3.30 3.25
N GLU A 15 6.19 2.78 2.76
CA GLU A 15 7.17 3.56 2.00
C GLU A 15 6.56 4.16 0.74
N ARG A 16 5.56 3.52 0.11
CA ARG A 16 4.85 4.11 -1.05
C ARG A 16 4.17 5.45 -0.75
N TYR A 17 3.92 5.75 0.53
CA TYR A 17 3.32 7.01 0.98
C TYR A 17 4.38 8.08 1.23
N GLU A 18 5.61 7.68 1.58
CA GLU A 18 6.73 8.59 1.88
C GLU A 18 7.61 8.83 0.65
N ARG A 19 7.78 7.81 -0.19
CA ARG A 19 8.60 7.82 -1.40
C ARG A 19 7.88 7.12 -2.56
N THR A 20 8.26 7.47 -3.78
CA THR A 20 7.79 6.76 -4.97
C THR A 20 8.50 5.40 -5.03
N LEU A 21 7.72 4.31 -5.01
CA LEU A 21 8.26 2.96 -5.21
C LEU A 21 8.83 2.81 -6.63
N SER A 22 9.96 2.12 -6.75
CA SER A 22 10.46 1.68 -8.04
C SER A 22 9.50 0.68 -8.71
N LEU A 23 9.57 0.56 -10.03
CA LEU A 23 8.73 -0.37 -10.79
C LEU A 23 8.88 -1.82 -10.29
N ARG A 24 10.10 -2.22 -9.90
CA ARG A 24 10.40 -3.56 -9.38
C ARG A 24 9.78 -3.82 -8.02
N GLU A 25 9.84 -2.84 -7.12
CA GLU A 25 9.21 -2.91 -5.80
C GLU A 25 7.68 -2.98 -5.92
N ARG A 26 7.11 -2.16 -6.81
CA ARG A 26 5.68 -2.13 -7.08
C ARG A 26 5.18 -3.47 -7.64
N LEU A 27 5.93 -4.07 -8.58
CA LEU A 27 5.59 -5.37 -9.14
C LEU A 27 5.66 -6.47 -8.08
N SER A 28 6.74 -6.51 -7.30
CA SER A 28 6.93 -7.50 -6.25
C SER A 28 5.85 -7.41 -5.16
N LEU A 29 5.47 -6.19 -4.79
CA LEU A 29 4.36 -5.95 -3.87
C LEU A 29 3.04 -6.47 -4.44
N LYS A 30 2.76 -6.20 -5.72
CA LYS A 30 1.52 -6.64 -6.38
C LYS A 30 1.40 -8.16 -6.45
N VAL A 31 2.50 -8.84 -6.78
CA VAL A 31 2.57 -10.32 -6.77
C VAL A 31 2.31 -10.84 -5.36
N HIS A 32 2.96 -10.27 -4.34
CA HIS A 32 2.77 -10.71 -2.96
C HIS A 32 1.33 -10.50 -2.47
N THR A 33 0.71 -9.36 -2.74
CA THR A 33 -0.69 -9.10 -2.38
C THR A 33 -1.67 -10.00 -3.12
N ALA A 34 -1.35 -10.45 -4.33
CA ALA A 34 -2.18 -11.41 -5.05
C ALA A 34 -2.15 -12.81 -4.41
N MET A 35 -1.02 -13.19 -3.81
CA MET A 35 -0.82 -14.50 -3.17
C MET A 35 -1.17 -14.50 -1.67
N CYS A 36 -1.08 -13.35 -1.00
CA CYS A 36 -1.33 -13.20 0.43
C CYS A 36 -2.58 -12.34 0.68
N LYS A 37 -3.67 -12.99 1.08
CA LYS A 37 -4.94 -12.33 1.43
C LYS A 37 -4.77 -11.31 2.56
N GLY A 38 -3.90 -11.56 3.54
CA GLY A 38 -3.64 -10.63 4.64
C GLY A 38 -3.06 -9.30 4.16
N CYS A 39 -2.02 -9.35 3.32
CA CYS A 39 -1.44 -8.15 2.71
C CYS A 39 -2.41 -7.48 1.73
N SER A 40 -3.19 -8.26 0.97
CA SER A 40 -4.23 -7.72 0.08
C SER A 40 -5.26 -6.89 0.84
N ASN A 41 -5.80 -7.45 1.92
CA ASN A 41 -6.80 -6.78 2.76
C ASN A 41 -6.20 -5.55 3.46
N TYR A 42 -4.99 -5.65 3.98
CA TYR A 42 -4.29 -4.51 4.58
C TYR A 42 -4.09 -3.35 3.58
N GLY A 43 -3.70 -3.67 2.34
CA GLY A 43 -3.58 -2.68 1.27
C GLY A 43 -4.90 -1.98 0.96
N GLN A 44 -6.02 -2.69 1.00
CA GLN A 44 -7.36 -2.10 0.82
C GLN A 44 -7.74 -1.19 2.00
N HIS A 45 -7.46 -1.61 3.24
CA HIS A 45 -7.73 -0.78 4.43
C HIS A 45 -6.98 0.55 4.37
N LEU A 46 -5.70 0.52 3.99
CA LEU A 46 -4.91 1.74 3.80
C LEU A 46 -5.47 2.65 2.70
N ASP A 47 -6.00 2.09 1.62
CA ASP A 47 -6.59 2.87 0.53
C ASP A 47 -7.90 3.55 0.95
N VAL A 48 -8.75 2.84 1.72
CA VAL A 48 -9.98 3.38 2.31
C VAL A 48 -9.67 4.54 3.27
N LEU A 49 -8.72 4.35 4.19
CA LEU A 49 -8.29 5.41 5.10
C LEU A 49 -7.78 6.63 4.35
N ARG A 50 -7.03 6.42 3.26
CA ARG A 50 -6.51 7.51 2.44
C ARG A 50 -7.61 8.22 1.65
N LEU A 51 -8.57 7.47 1.10
CA LEU A 51 -9.71 8.03 0.38
C LEU A 51 -10.56 8.87 1.32
N ALA A 52 -10.82 8.39 2.55
CA ALA A 52 -11.51 9.15 3.57
C ALA A 52 -10.73 10.43 3.96
N ALA A 53 -9.41 10.33 4.20
CA ALA A 53 -8.57 11.49 4.50
C ALA A 53 -8.51 12.49 3.34
N LYS A 54 -8.55 12.02 2.08
CA LYS A 54 -8.62 12.89 0.90
C LYS A 54 -9.96 13.61 0.85
N ARG A 55 -11.08 12.89 1.04
CA ARG A 55 -12.42 13.48 1.08
C ARG A 55 -12.61 14.49 2.21
N LEU A 56 -12.00 14.27 3.38
CA LEU A 56 -12.01 15.24 4.47
C LEU A 56 -11.29 16.53 4.11
N ARG A 57 -10.15 16.45 3.41
CA ARG A 57 -9.46 17.64 2.88
C ARG A 57 -10.27 18.35 1.80
N GLU A 58 -10.98 17.60 0.96
CA GLU A 58 -11.87 18.16 -0.08
C GLU A 58 -13.14 18.77 0.52
N GLY A 59 -13.67 18.23 1.62
CA GLY A 59 -14.86 18.74 2.32
C GLY A 59 -14.59 19.86 3.33
N ALA A 60 -13.34 20.11 3.72
CA ALA A 60 -12.94 21.24 4.56
C ALA A 60 -12.49 22.48 3.75
N GLY A 61 -12.61 22.42 2.41
CA GLY A 61 -12.26 23.50 1.48
C GLY A 61 -13.46 24.08 0.71
N GLY A 62 -14.68 23.90 1.24
CA GLY A 62 -15.91 24.50 0.72
C GLY A 62 -16.48 25.52 1.70
#